data_AF-A0A6N3CDX3-F1
#
_entry.id   AF-A0A6N3CDX3-F1
#
_cell.length_a   1.000
_cell.length_b   1.000
_cell.length_c   1.000
_cell.angle_alpha   90.00
_cell.angle_beta   90.00
_cell.angle_gamma   90.00
#
_symmetry.space_group_name_H-M   'P 1'
#
loop_
_entity.id
_entity.type
_entity.pdbx_description
1 polymer ?
#
loop_
_entity_poly.entity_id
_entity_poly.type
_entity_poly.pdbx_seq_one_letter_code
_entity_poly.pdbx_strand_id
1 'polypeptide(L)'
;MKKHIGIFAENLSRTVDRRMLVSLWASIRDADKIGRSFLQARTAMRYRFIISDPAIISVADIDAHIEKNSAYPYVELTRLEQSMKKWEIGANFAAHEDFVKLIREGNFTLHQAKCICYDIVSLFVKTVGKMNITEAVE
;
A
#
# COMPACT_ATOMS: atom_id res chain seq x y z
N MET A 1 8.25 20.12 -9.42
CA MET A 1 8.56 18.74 -8.94
C MET A 1 8.62 18.58 -7.41
N LYS A 2 9.53 19.24 -6.66
CA LYS A 2 9.68 19.03 -5.19
C LYS A 2 8.40 19.32 -4.37
N LYS A 3 7.64 20.37 -4.72
CA LYS A 3 6.41 20.77 -4.03
C LYS A 3 5.30 19.71 -4.13
N HIS A 4 5.10 19.13 -5.31
CA HIS A 4 4.04 18.13 -5.54
C HIS A 4 4.36 16.76 -4.91
N ILE A 5 5.62 16.35 -4.95
CA ILE A 5 6.09 15.13 -4.25
C ILE A 5 5.94 15.28 -2.73
N GLY A 6 6.25 16.46 -2.18
CA GLY A 6 6.09 16.75 -0.75
C GLY A 6 4.63 16.65 -0.29
N ILE A 7 3.70 17.25 -1.05
CA ILE A 7 2.25 17.18 -0.75
C ILE A 7 1.75 15.73 -0.84
N PHE A 8 2.20 14.96 -1.83
CA PHE A 8 1.80 13.55 -1.96
C PHE A 8 2.29 12.71 -0.77
N ALA A 9 3.56 12.87 -0.38
CA ALA A 9 4.15 12.12 0.73
C ALA A 9 3.51 12.46 2.10
N GLU A 10 3.25 13.75 2.36
CA GLU A 10 2.59 14.19 3.59
C GLU A 10 1.18 13.62 3.70
N ASN A 11 0.41 13.64 2.60
CA ASN A 11 -0.96 13.13 2.60
C ASN A 11 -1.03 11.60 2.69
N LEU A 12 -0.14 10.88 2.00
CA LEU A 12 -0.02 9.42 2.15
C LEU A 12 0.24 9.03 3.62
N SER A 13 1.04 9.83 4.32
CA SER A 13 1.37 9.58 5.73
C SER A 13 0.20 9.78 6.69
N ARG A 14 -0.80 10.60 6.32
CA ARG A 14 -2.02 10.86 7.11
C ARG A 14 -3.08 9.77 6.93
N THR A 15 -3.14 9.15 5.76
CA THR A 15 -4.12 8.08 5.46
C THR A 15 -3.74 6.73 6.09
N VAL A 16 -2.48 6.54 6.48
CA VAL A 16 -1.97 5.29 7.06
C VAL A 16 -1.86 5.42 8.58
N ASP A 17 -2.76 4.77 9.32
CA ASP A 17 -2.79 4.78 10.80
C ASP A 17 -1.49 4.23 11.41
N ARG A 18 -1.00 4.83 12.50
CA ARG A 18 0.35 4.62 13.09
C ARG A 18 0.35 4.10 14.55
N ARG A 19 -0.59 3.24 14.95
CA ARG A 19 -0.57 2.60 16.28
C ARG A 19 0.45 1.44 16.36
N MET A 20 1.03 1.21 17.54
CA MET A 20 2.09 0.23 17.78
C MET A 20 1.58 -1.21 17.58
N LEU A 21 2.29 -2.00 16.77
CA LEU A 21 1.92 -3.38 16.44
C LEU A 21 2.81 -4.36 17.21
N VAL A 22 2.20 -5.30 17.95
CA VAL A 22 2.90 -6.43 18.56
C VAL A 22 2.55 -7.69 17.75
N SER A 23 3.54 -8.40 17.21
CA SER A 23 3.30 -9.68 16.55
C SER A 23 3.69 -10.80 17.50
N LEU A 24 2.77 -11.75 17.71
CA LEU A 24 2.99 -12.90 18.58
C LEU A 24 3.07 -14.15 17.72
N TRP A 25 4.25 -14.77 17.63
CA TRP A 25 4.41 -16.11 17.05
C TRP A 25 4.64 -17.13 18.17
N ALA A 26 4.32 -18.39 17.91
CA ALA A 26 4.38 -19.49 18.87
C ALA A 26 5.67 -19.48 19.72
N SER A 27 5.53 -19.80 21.01
CA SER A 27 6.66 -19.85 21.95
C SER A 27 7.76 -20.78 21.42
N ILE A 28 8.87 -20.18 20.99
CA ILE A 28 10.07 -20.88 20.55
C ILE A 28 10.92 -21.13 21.79
N ARG A 29 11.03 -22.39 22.20
CA ARG A 29 11.81 -22.81 23.38
C ARG A 29 13.29 -22.99 23.08
N ASP A 30 13.66 -23.09 21.81
CA ASP A 30 15.03 -23.33 21.37
C ASP A 30 15.72 -22.03 20.93
N ALA A 31 16.85 -21.70 21.54
CA ALA A 31 17.57 -20.46 21.30
C ALA A 31 18.11 -20.31 19.86
N ASP A 32 18.34 -21.42 19.16
CA ASP A 32 18.75 -21.48 17.74
C ASP A 32 17.67 -20.96 16.78
N LYS A 33 16.41 -20.88 17.22
CA LYS A 33 15.26 -20.44 16.41
C LYS A 33 14.87 -18.98 16.66
N ILE A 34 15.59 -18.24 17.51
CA ILE A 34 15.36 -16.80 17.78
C ILE A 34 15.38 -15.99 16.48
N GLY A 35 16.34 -16.28 15.59
CA GLY A 35 16.43 -15.59 14.29
C GLY A 35 15.17 -15.77 13.43
N ARG A 36 14.55 -16.96 13.46
CA ARG A 36 13.29 -17.22 12.75
C ARG A 36 12.13 -16.44 13.36
N SER A 37 12.04 -16.42 14.70
CA SER A 37 11.03 -15.64 15.42
C SER A 37 11.06 -14.15 15.05
N PHE A 38 12.26 -13.57 15.02
CA PHE A 38 12.45 -12.18 14.62
C PHE A 38 12.02 -11.93 13.17
N LEU A 39 12.42 -12.80 12.23
CA LEU A 39 12.03 -12.67 10.82
C LEU A 39 10.52 -12.77 10.63
N GLN A 40 9.86 -13.64 11.38
CA GLN A 40 8.41 -13.82 11.36
C GLN A 40 7.71 -12.59 11.92
N ALA A 41 8.10 -12.10 13.09
CA ALA A 41 7.57 -10.87 13.69
C ALA A 41 7.71 -9.67 12.73
N ARG A 42 8.89 -9.52 12.11
CA ARG A 42 9.15 -8.49 11.11
C ARG A 42 8.27 -8.64 9.85
N THR A 43 7.93 -9.86 9.48
CA THR A 43 7.05 -10.13 8.34
C THR A 43 5.60 -9.83 8.69
N ALA A 44 5.15 -10.20 9.88
CA ALA A 44 3.80 -9.91 10.38
C ALA A 44 3.53 -8.39 10.42
N MET A 45 4.53 -7.57 10.75
CA MET A 45 4.41 -6.10 10.66
C MET A 45 3.98 -5.59 9.27
N ARG A 46 4.33 -6.31 8.21
CA ARG A 46 3.97 -5.92 6.83
C ARG A 46 2.51 -6.22 6.52
N TYR A 47 1.92 -7.23 7.17
CA TYR A 47 0.52 -7.61 6.95
C TYR A 47 -0.46 -6.57 7.50
N ARG A 48 -0.05 -5.70 8.42
CA ARG A 48 -0.85 -4.55 8.87
C ARG A 48 -1.34 -3.66 7.73
N PHE A 49 -0.63 -3.66 6.61
CA PHE A 49 -1.03 -2.89 5.44
C PHE A 49 -2.37 -3.36 4.85
N ILE A 50 -2.65 -4.67 4.92
CA ILE A 50 -3.84 -5.31 4.36
C ILE A 50 -4.82 -5.79 5.43
N ILE A 51 -4.32 -6.14 6.63
CA ILE A 51 -5.14 -6.52 7.77
C ILE A 51 -5.46 -5.25 8.57
N SER A 52 -6.70 -4.77 8.43
CA SER A 52 -7.14 -3.55 9.10
C SER A 52 -7.39 -3.76 10.58
N ASP A 53 -6.79 -2.88 11.40
CA ASP A 53 -7.11 -2.64 12.80
C ASP A 53 -6.80 -3.71 13.89
N PRO A 54 -5.91 -4.71 13.69
CA PRO A 54 -5.48 -5.51 14.82
C PRO A 54 -4.33 -4.83 15.58
N ALA A 55 -4.45 -4.73 16.91
CA ALA A 55 -3.32 -4.42 17.79
C ALA A 55 -2.26 -5.54 17.77
N ILE A 56 -2.68 -6.78 17.50
CA ILE A 56 -1.84 -7.97 17.42
C ILE A 56 -2.14 -8.76 16.15
N ILE A 57 -1.13 -8.99 15.30
CA ILE A 57 -1.25 -9.90 14.14
C ILE A 57 -0.68 -11.26 14.53
N SER A 58 -1.53 -12.28 14.50
CA SER A 58 -1.19 -13.67 14.75
C SER A 58 -0.85 -14.43 13.46
N VAL A 59 -0.40 -15.68 13.64
CA VAL A 59 -0.19 -16.66 12.58
C VAL A 59 -1.45 -16.90 11.76
N ALA A 60 -2.55 -17.16 12.47
CA ALA A 60 -3.82 -17.52 11.85
C ALA A 60 -4.35 -16.37 10.98
N ASP A 61 -4.13 -15.11 11.41
CA ASP A 61 -4.52 -13.94 10.63
C ASP A 61 -3.76 -13.84 9.30
N ILE A 62 -2.48 -14.21 9.31
CA ILE A 62 -1.62 -14.23 8.11
C ILE A 62 -2.03 -15.38 7.20
N ASP A 63 -2.24 -16.57 7.74
CA ASP A 63 -2.65 -17.76 6.98
C ASP A 63 -4.00 -17.54 6.28
N ALA A 64 -4.96 -16.92 6.97
CA ALA A 64 -6.25 -16.52 6.37
C ALA A 64 -6.11 -15.50 5.21
N HIS A 65 -4.97 -14.80 5.11
CA HIS A 65 -4.68 -13.87 4.03
C HIS A 65 -3.82 -14.48 2.91
N ILE A 66 -3.22 -15.65 3.10
CA ILE A 66 -2.41 -16.31 2.07
C ILE A 66 -3.29 -16.84 0.93
N GLU A 67 -4.50 -17.31 1.22
CA GLU A 67 -5.42 -17.89 0.23
C GLU A 67 -6.22 -16.85 -0.57
N LYS A 68 -6.10 -15.58 -0.22
CA LYS A 68 -6.79 -14.47 -0.88
C LYS A 68 -6.20 -14.23 -2.28
N ASN A 69 -7.04 -14.12 -3.31
CA ASN A 69 -6.59 -13.82 -4.67
C ASN A 69 -7.66 -13.09 -5.50
N SER A 70 -7.98 -11.86 -5.09
CA SER A 70 -8.85 -10.97 -5.88
C SER A 70 -8.21 -10.62 -7.23
N ALA A 71 -9.07 -10.36 -8.22
CA ALA A 71 -8.64 -9.84 -9.52
C ALA A 71 -7.93 -8.49 -9.36
N TYR A 72 -6.88 -8.28 -10.16
CA TYR A 72 -6.07 -7.06 -10.08
C TYR A 72 -6.83 -5.83 -10.62
N PRO A 73 -6.75 -4.65 -9.97
CA PRO A 73 -7.62 -3.51 -10.25
C PRO A 73 -7.13 -2.63 -11.41
N TYR A 74 -7.06 -3.21 -12.62
CA TYR A 74 -6.60 -2.49 -13.82
C TYR A 74 -7.53 -1.35 -14.25
N VAL A 75 -8.84 -1.49 -14.00
CA VAL A 75 -9.85 -0.49 -14.37
C VAL A 75 -9.67 0.76 -13.53
N GLU A 76 -9.49 0.59 -12.21
CA GLU A 76 -9.24 1.66 -11.25
C GLU A 76 -7.92 2.36 -11.56
N LEU A 77 -6.87 1.60 -11.92
CA LEU A 77 -5.57 2.17 -12.28
C LEU A 77 -5.67 3.04 -13.54
N THR A 78 -6.44 2.59 -14.53
CA THR A 78 -6.70 3.35 -15.76
C THR A 78 -7.46 4.65 -15.47
N ARG A 79 -8.46 4.59 -14.58
CA ARG A 79 -9.23 5.77 -14.15
C ARG A 79 -8.35 6.79 -13.42
N LEU A 80 -7.44 6.31 -12.56
CA LEU A 80 -6.46 7.17 -11.88
C LEU A 80 -5.53 7.86 -12.89
N GLU A 81 -5.04 7.14 -13.89
CA GLU A 81 -4.20 7.72 -14.94
C GLU A 81 -4.90 8.90 -15.65
N GLN A 82 -6.18 8.72 -15.99
CA GLN A 82 -6.97 9.76 -16.64
C GLN A 82 -7.15 11.00 -15.76
N SER A 83 -7.42 10.81 -14.47
CA SER A 83 -7.55 11.92 -13.52
C SER A 83 -6.22 12.66 -13.30
N MET A 84 -5.11 11.91 -13.23
CA MET A 84 -3.76 12.49 -13.13
C MET A 84 -3.41 13.32 -14.37
N LYS A 85 -3.75 12.85 -15.58
CA LYS A 85 -3.53 13.58 -16.84
C LYS A 85 -4.27 14.93 -16.90
N LYS A 86 -5.40 15.05 -16.22
CA LYS A 86 -6.19 16.30 -16.15
C LYS A 86 -5.81 17.19 -14.97
N TRP A 87 -4.87 16.74 -14.14
CA TRP A 87 -4.47 17.40 -12.90
C TRP A 87 -5.65 17.72 -11.95
N GLU A 88 -6.68 16.87 -11.96
CA GLU A 88 -7.85 17.02 -11.09
C GLU A 88 -7.49 16.53 -9.68
N ILE A 89 -6.85 17.41 -8.90
CA ILE A 89 -6.30 17.09 -7.57
C ILE A 89 -7.33 16.39 -6.66
N GLY A 90 -8.57 16.89 -6.61
CA GLY A 90 -9.63 16.29 -5.80
C GLY A 90 -10.00 14.87 -6.21
N ALA A 91 -10.11 14.61 -7.51
CA ALA A 91 -10.43 13.28 -8.04
C ALA A 91 -9.27 12.29 -7.86
N ASN A 92 -8.02 12.76 -7.94
CA ASN A 92 -6.84 11.94 -7.63
C ASN A 92 -6.82 11.50 -6.16
N PHE A 93 -7.22 12.37 -5.23
CA PHE A 93 -7.32 12.01 -3.81
C PHE A 93 -8.43 11.02 -3.53
N ALA A 94 -9.63 11.25 -4.08
CA ALA A 94 -10.74 10.31 -3.94
C ALA A 94 -10.37 8.91 -4.47
N ALA A 95 -9.74 8.85 -5.65
CA ALA A 95 -9.26 7.58 -6.20
C ALA A 95 -8.19 6.92 -5.32
N HIS A 96 -7.32 7.70 -4.67
CA HIS A 96 -6.34 7.15 -3.73
C HIS A 96 -7.00 6.59 -2.46
N GLU A 97 -8.02 7.26 -1.91
CA GLU A 97 -8.82 6.74 -0.79
C GLU A 97 -9.56 5.46 -1.18
N ASP A 98 -10.14 5.42 -2.39
CA ASP A 98 -10.76 4.23 -2.96
C ASP A 98 -9.76 3.07 -3.05
N PHE A 99 -8.51 3.32 -3.47
CA PHE A 99 -7.47 2.29 -3.49
C PHE A 99 -7.08 1.80 -2.11
N VAL A 100 -6.98 2.69 -1.11
CA VAL A 100 -6.69 2.28 0.27
C VAL A 100 -7.82 1.40 0.80
N LYS A 101 -9.08 1.77 0.54
CA LYS A 101 -10.25 0.99 0.92
C LYS A 101 -10.27 -0.37 0.20
N LEU A 102 -10.02 -0.36 -1.11
CA LEU A 102 -9.95 -1.56 -1.94
C LEU A 102 -8.86 -2.54 -1.46
N ILE A 103 -7.69 -2.05 -1.07
CA ILE A 103 -6.60 -2.89 -0.55
C ILE A 103 -6.95 -3.48 0.82
N ARG A 104 -7.62 -2.71 1.68
CA ARG A 104 -7.97 -3.10 3.05
C ARG A 104 -9.16 -4.04 3.14
N GLU A 105 -10.19 -3.78 2.34
CA GLU A 105 -11.44 -4.54 2.33
C GLU A 105 -11.41 -5.66 1.27
N GLY A 106 -10.58 -5.50 0.24
CA GLY A 106 -10.43 -6.49 -0.82
C GLY A 106 -9.68 -7.73 -0.37
N ASN A 107 -9.95 -8.84 -1.06
CA ASN A 107 -9.25 -10.10 -0.82
C ASN A 107 -7.93 -10.16 -1.60
N PHE A 108 -7.05 -9.18 -1.36
CA PHE A 108 -5.72 -9.14 -1.96
C PHE A 108 -4.67 -9.80 -1.08
N THR A 109 -3.71 -10.48 -1.71
CA THR A 109 -2.47 -10.85 -1.04
C THR A 109 -1.64 -9.62 -0.69
N LEU A 110 -0.72 -9.75 0.28
CA LEU A 110 0.27 -8.71 0.57
C LEU A 110 1.15 -8.38 -0.64
N HIS A 111 1.39 -9.35 -1.52
CA HIS A 111 2.15 -9.13 -2.74
C HIS A 111 1.38 -8.24 -3.73
N GLN A 112 0.12 -8.57 -4.01
CA GLN A 112 -0.73 -7.77 -4.90
C GLN A 112 -0.89 -6.34 -4.37
N ALA A 113 -1.15 -6.18 -3.07
CA ALA A 113 -1.28 -4.87 -2.44
C ALA A 113 -0.01 -4.00 -2.64
N LYS A 114 1.18 -4.59 -2.52
CA LYS A 114 2.44 -3.90 -2.81
C LYS A 114 2.57 -3.52 -4.28
N CYS A 115 2.25 -4.43 -5.20
CA CYS A 115 2.29 -4.14 -6.63
C CYS A 115 1.36 -2.99 -6.99
N ILE A 116 0.14 -2.97 -6.45
CA ILE A 116 -0.81 -1.87 -6.67
C ILE A 116 -0.22 -0.54 -6.21
N CYS A 117 0.39 -0.48 -5.01
CA CYS A 117 1.05 0.73 -4.54
C CYS A 117 2.22 1.17 -5.42
N TYR A 118 3.06 0.23 -5.88
CA TYR A 118 4.14 0.54 -6.79
C TYR A 118 3.63 1.08 -8.13
N ASP A 119 2.56 0.51 -8.66
CA ASP A 119 1.94 0.97 -9.89
C ASP A 119 1.37 2.37 -9.74
N ILE A 120 0.68 2.69 -8.63
CA ILE A 120 0.17 4.04 -8.34
C ILE A 120 1.32 5.06 -8.31
N VAL A 121 2.42 4.76 -7.60
CA VAL A 121 3.58 5.66 -7.53
C VAL A 121 4.27 5.80 -8.89
N SER A 122 4.46 4.69 -9.61
CA SER A 122 5.04 4.67 -10.95
C SER A 122 4.22 5.49 -11.94
N LEU A 123 2.90 5.35 -11.88
CA LEU A 123 1.95 6.08 -12.70
C LEU A 123 2.00 7.58 -12.42
N PHE A 124 2.06 7.98 -11.15
CA PHE A 124 2.22 9.37 -10.75
C PHE A 124 3.52 9.97 -11.30
N VAL A 125 4.66 9.30 -11.07
CA VAL A 125 5.97 9.78 -11.54
C VAL A 125 6.01 9.91 -13.07
N LYS A 126 5.49 8.91 -13.79
CA LYS A 126 5.42 8.94 -15.27
C LYS A 126 4.52 10.07 -15.78
N THR A 127 3.36 10.28 -15.15
CA THR A 127 2.38 11.28 -15.60
C THR A 127 2.90 12.70 -15.35
N VAL A 128 3.44 12.96 -14.16
CA VAL A 128 4.09 14.24 -13.82
C VAL A 128 5.29 14.49 -14.74
N GLY A 129 6.10 13.46 -15.02
CA GLY A 129 7.22 13.56 -15.95
C GLY A 129 6.79 14.00 -17.35
N LYS A 130 5.71 13.41 -17.89
CA LYS A 130 5.15 13.80 -19.19
C LYS A 130 4.62 15.23 -19.20
N MET A 131 3.90 15.65 -18.15
CA MET A 131 3.35 17.01 -18.05
C MET A 131 4.44 18.09 -18.08
N ASN A 132 5.55 17.88 -17.34
CA ASN A 132 6.67 18.84 -17.34
C ASN A 132 7.37 18.93 -18.70
N ILE A 133 7.34 17.88 -19.53
CA ILE A 133 7.91 17.90 -20.89
C ILE A 133 7.01 18.73 -21.79
N THR A 134 5.68 18.59 -21.69
CA THR A 134 4.74 19.36 -22.50
C THR A 134 4.77 20.85 -22.19
N GLU A 135 4.89 21.23 -20.90
CA GLU A 135 5.04 22.64 -20.48
C GLU A 135 6.35 23.30 -20.95
N ALA A 136 7.38 22.51 -21.30
CA ALA A 136 8.66 23.04 -21.76
C ALA A 136 8.73 23.22 -23.29
N VAL A 137 7.71 22.77 -24.02
CA VAL A 137 7.64 22.80 -25.49
C VAL A 137 6.60 23.84 -25.98
N GLU A 138 5.81 24.42 -25.08
CA GLU A 138 4.97 25.61 -25.30
C GLU A 138 5.67 26.89 -24.82
#